data_AF-A0A4P7YF70-F1
#
_entry.id   AF-A0A4P7YF70-F1
#
_cell.length_a   1.000
_cell.length_b   1.000
_cell.length_c   1.000
_cell.angle_alpha   90.00
_cell.angle_beta   90.00
_cell.angle_gamma   90.00
#
_symmetry.space_group_name_H-M   'P 1'
#
loop_
_entity.id
_entity.type
_entity.pdbx_description
1 polymer ?
#
loop_
_entity_poly.entity_id
_entity_poly.type
_entity_poly.pdbx_seq_one_letter_code
_entity_poly.pdbx_strand_id
1 'polypeptide(L)'
;MSELLTDLLQAVEDGGWSVAQLLGFCGTIGGMLWPFFHSRTAMLLVQLVPCLCFALHFALVDAPTAAALNGLAAIQVLAALAVGGRAAFRIAYLLILPVIAVVMALTWTGLPSAFAAAGMALISLARYQTQVARFRGTMLVALPCWFVHNSLVGSVPGMISDLTGIVVNAWMLLRGTGMAPPQPAPLATPIPSANGEAKLS
;
A
#
# COMPACT_ATOMS: atom_id res chain seq x y z
N MET A 1 -23.99 18.67 -0.98
CA MET A 1 -23.59 17.51 -1.81
C MET A 1 -23.50 17.87 -3.28
N SER A 2 -24.39 18.70 -3.85
CA SER A 2 -24.21 19.19 -5.23
C SER A 2 -23.02 20.15 -5.33
N GLU A 3 -22.85 21.11 -4.41
CA GLU A 3 -21.70 22.04 -4.48
C GLU A 3 -20.34 21.35 -4.40
N LEU A 4 -20.16 20.39 -3.51
CA LEU A 4 -18.91 19.61 -3.42
C LEU A 4 -18.60 18.82 -4.71
N LEU A 5 -19.64 18.42 -5.45
CA LEU A 5 -19.53 17.68 -6.70
C LEU A 5 -19.30 18.65 -7.87
N THR A 6 -19.89 19.84 -7.83
CA THR A 6 -19.63 20.93 -8.78
C THR A 6 -18.22 21.47 -8.59
N ASP A 7 -17.76 21.70 -7.36
CA ASP A 7 -16.38 22.12 -7.04
C ASP A 7 -15.36 21.05 -7.44
N LEU A 8 -15.70 19.77 -7.27
CA LEU A 8 -14.87 18.66 -7.75
C LEU A 8 -14.78 18.63 -9.28
N LEU A 9 -15.91 18.84 -9.96
CA LEU A 9 -15.94 18.88 -11.43
C LEU A 9 -15.24 20.12 -11.97
N GLN A 10 -15.42 21.28 -11.34
CA GLN A 10 -14.73 22.52 -11.69
C GLN A 10 -13.23 22.44 -11.39
N ALA A 11 -12.81 21.82 -10.28
CA ALA A 11 -11.39 21.57 -10.02
C ALA A 11 -10.76 20.59 -11.04
N VAL A 12 -11.55 19.67 -11.60
CA VAL A 12 -11.14 18.77 -12.69
C VAL A 12 -11.11 19.50 -14.04
N GLU A 13 -12.03 20.43 -14.30
CA GLU A 13 -12.14 21.18 -15.56
C GLU A 13 -11.20 22.40 -15.64
N ASP A 14 -11.06 23.17 -14.56
CA ASP A 14 -10.17 24.35 -14.45
C ASP A 14 -8.71 23.95 -14.22
N GLY A 15 -8.48 22.72 -13.74
CA GLY A 15 -7.18 22.11 -13.54
C GLY A 15 -6.53 21.65 -14.85
N GLY A 16 -6.32 22.55 -15.81
CA GLY A 16 -5.51 22.28 -16.98
C GLY A 16 -4.14 21.73 -16.57
N TRP A 17 -3.95 20.41 -16.73
CA TRP A 17 -2.72 19.64 -16.51
C TRP A 17 -1.69 20.29 -15.57
N SER A 18 -2.05 20.58 -14.31
CA SER A 18 -1.06 21.12 -13.39
C SER A 18 0.01 20.05 -13.11
N VAL A 19 1.27 20.45 -13.01
CA VAL A 19 2.40 19.52 -12.77
C VAL A 19 2.15 18.65 -11.53
N ALA A 20 1.49 19.21 -10.52
CA ALA A 20 1.06 18.47 -9.35
C ALA A 20 0.10 17.32 -9.70
N GLN A 21 -0.94 17.58 -10.49
CA GLN A 21 -1.92 16.55 -10.89
C GLN A 21 -1.27 15.46 -11.75
N LEU A 22 -0.41 15.84 -12.70
CA LEU A 22 0.37 14.90 -13.51
C LEU A 22 1.23 13.97 -12.65
N LEU A 23 1.95 14.52 -11.67
CA LEU A 23 2.73 13.74 -10.72
C LEU A 23 1.84 12.79 -9.91
N GLY A 24 0.69 13.27 -9.45
CA GLY A 24 -0.29 12.42 -8.75
C GLY A 24 -0.78 11.26 -9.62
N PHE A 25 -1.13 11.50 -10.89
CA PHE A 25 -1.55 10.44 -11.82
C PHE A 25 -0.44 9.45 -12.12
N CYS A 26 0.80 9.91 -12.32
CA CYS A 26 1.97 9.04 -12.44
C CYS A 26 2.13 8.15 -11.21
N GLY A 27 1.93 8.71 -10.02
CA GLY A 27 1.91 7.97 -8.76
C GLY A 27 0.82 6.90 -8.75
N THR A 28 -0.42 7.27 -9.08
CA THR A 28 -1.56 6.34 -9.13
C THR A 28 -1.33 5.18 -10.09
N ILE A 29 -0.87 5.47 -11.31
CA ILE A 29 -0.56 4.44 -12.31
C ILE A 29 0.56 3.53 -11.80
N GLY A 30 1.65 4.09 -11.28
CA GLY A 30 2.73 3.30 -10.67
C GLY A 30 2.23 2.39 -9.56
N GLY A 31 1.34 2.90 -8.70
CA GLY A 31 0.69 2.13 -7.64
C GLY A 31 -0.23 1.02 -8.14
N MET A 32 -0.76 1.10 -9.35
CA MET A 32 -1.60 0.05 -9.98
C MET A 32 -0.79 -1.02 -10.70
N LEU A 33 0.48 -0.77 -11.02
CA LEU A 33 1.31 -1.69 -11.81
C LEU A 33 1.91 -2.84 -11.00
N TRP A 34 1.82 -2.80 -9.66
CA TRP A 34 2.38 -3.84 -8.79
C TRP A 34 2.00 -5.30 -9.13
N PRO A 35 0.78 -5.64 -9.61
CA PRO A 35 0.39 -7.02 -9.87
C PRO A 35 1.14 -7.67 -11.04
N PHE A 36 1.76 -6.88 -11.91
CA PHE A 36 2.52 -7.36 -13.06
C PHE A 36 3.94 -7.81 -12.71
N PHE A 37 4.38 -7.59 -11.47
CA PHE A 37 5.73 -7.92 -11.02
C PHE A 37 5.73 -9.12 -10.06
N HIS A 38 6.52 -10.13 -10.39
CA HIS A 38 6.58 -11.38 -9.63
C HIS A 38 7.72 -11.45 -8.61
N SER A 39 8.73 -10.57 -8.71
CA SER A 39 9.85 -10.53 -7.77
C SER A 39 9.63 -9.49 -6.68
N ARG A 40 9.96 -9.83 -5.43
CA ARG A 40 9.85 -8.93 -4.28
C ARG A 40 10.56 -7.59 -4.52
N THR A 41 11.76 -7.62 -5.10
CA THR A 41 12.55 -6.43 -5.39
C THR A 41 11.85 -5.55 -6.42
N ALA A 42 11.30 -6.13 -7.49
CA ALA A 42 10.59 -5.35 -8.50
C ALA A 42 9.31 -4.72 -7.93
N MET A 43 8.54 -5.46 -7.11
CA MET A 43 7.37 -4.91 -6.42
C MET A 43 7.72 -3.71 -5.52
N LEU A 44 8.84 -3.79 -4.79
CA LEU A 44 9.32 -2.70 -3.94
C LEU A 44 9.79 -1.49 -4.76
N LEU A 45 10.50 -1.70 -5.88
CA LEU A 45 10.92 -0.62 -6.77
C LEU A 45 9.72 0.09 -7.40
N VAL A 46 8.70 -0.67 -7.82
CA VAL A 46 7.46 -0.12 -8.35
C VAL A 46 6.69 0.65 -7.28
N GLN A 47 6.72 0.19 -6.03
CA GLN A 47 6.14 0.89 -4.89
C GLN A 47 6.86 2.20 -4.54
N LEU A 48 8.13 2.35 -4.92
CA LEU A 48 8.88 3.59 -4.69
C LEU A 48 8.33 4.75 -5.55
N VAL A 49 7.86 4.45 -6.77
CA VAL A 49 7.27 5.43 -7.69
C VAL A 49 6.10 6.20 -7.07
N PRO A 50 5.01 5.56 -6.60
CA PRO A 50 3.92 6.29 -5.94
C PRO A 50 4.39 7.05 -4.71
N CYS A 51 5.31 6.52 -3.90
CA CYS A 51 5.80 7.24 -2.72
C CYS A 51 6.49 8.56 -3.11
N LEU A 52 7.35 8.56 -4.12
CA LEU A 52 8.04 9.78 -4.56
C LEU A 52 7.10 10.74 -5.30
N CYS A 53 6.26 10.21 -6.20
CA CYS A 53 5.29 11.00 -6.94
C CYS A 53 4.28 11.69 -6.01
N PHE A 54 3.72 10.98 -5.03
CA PHE A 54 2.80 11.57 -4.06
C PHE A 54 3.50 12.51 -3.07
N ALA A 55 4.76 12.23 -2.69
CA ALA A 55 5.53 13.18 -1.88
C ALA A 55 5.67 14.54 -2.59
N LEU A 56 6.03 14.53 -3.87
CA LEU A 56 6.14 15.75 -4.68
C LEU A 56 4.79 16.40 -4.96
N HIS A 57 3.76 15.60 -5.30
CA HIS A 57 2.39 16.09 -5.48
C HIS A 57 1.91 16.85 -4.23
N PHE A 58 2.04 16.24 -3.04
CA PHE A 58 1.60 16.87 -1.80
C PHE A 58 2.43 18.10 -1.41
N ALA A 59 3.70 18.15 -1.79
CA ALA A 59 4.51 19.35 -1.61
C ALA A 59 4.02 20.51 -2.49
N LEU A 60 3.54 20.22 -3.71
CA LEU A 60 3.05 21.22 -4.66
C LEU A 60 1.63 21.73 -4.38
N VAL A 61 0.83 20.96 -3.62
CA VAL A 61 -0.52 21.36 -3.18
C VAL A 61 -0.53 21.86 -1.72
N ASP A 62 0.64 22.23 -1.20
CA ASP A 62 0.84 22.77 0.15
C ASP A 62 0.31 21.87 1.28
N ALA A 63 0.47 20.55 1.13
CA ALA A 63 0.14 19.53 2.12
C ALA A 63 1.42 18.91 2.75
N PRO A 64 2.16 19.64 3.59
CA PRO A 64 3.51 19.25 4.03
C PRO A 64 3.54 17.96 4.85
N THR A 65 2.51 17.68 5.66
CA THR A 65 2.42 16.42 6.41
C THR A 65 2.37 15.23 5.46
N ALA A 66 1.48 15.26 4.47
CA ALA A 66 1.34 14.16 3.53
C ALA A 66 2.57 14.00 2.65
N ALA A 67 3.21 15.11 2.25
CA ALA A 67 4.48 15.09 1.53
C ALA A 67 5.56 14.37 2.34
N ALA A 68 5.76 14.77 3.59
CA ALA A 68 6.75 14.18 4.49
C ALA A 68 6.47 12.69 4.78
N LEU A 69 5.21 12.32 5.01
CA LEU A 69 4.82 10.93 5.27
C LEU A 69 5.01 10.02 4.04
N ASN A 70 4.76 10.52 2.82
CA ASN A 70 5.07 9.78 1.59
C ASN A 70 6.58 9.66 1.36
N GLY A 71 7.36 10.70 1.68
CA GLY A 71 8.83 10.61 1.71
C GLY A 71 9.32 9.57 2.73
N LEU A 72 8.69 9.51 3.90
CA LEU A 72 8.99 8.51 4.91
C LEU A 72 8.64 7.09 4.43
N ALA A 73 7.53 6.91 3.72
CA ALA A 73 7.18 5.65 3.08
C ALA A 73 8.22 5.24 2.03
N ALA A 74 8.79 6.18 1.27
CA ALA A 74 9.89 5.91 0.34
C ALA A 74 11.14 5.42 1.08
N ILE A 75 11.50 6.04 2.20
CA ILE A 75 12.62 5.60 3.06
C ILE A 75 12.38 4.18 3.58
N GLN A 76 11.15 3.85 4.00
CA GLN A 76 10.80 2.48 4.42
C GLN A 76 11.00 1.46 3.30
N VAL A 77 10.62 1.80 2.07
CA VAL A 77 10.81 0.93 0.89
C VAL A 77 12.29 0.71 0.61
N LEU A 78 13.11 1.78 0.64
CA LEU A 78 14.56 1.69 0.46
C LEU A 78 15.22 0.85 1.56
N ALA A 79 14.81 1.02 2.81
CA ALA A 79 15.28 0.19 3.91
C ALA A 79 14.86 -1.28 3.75
N ALA A 80 13.64 -1.55 3.26
CA ALA A 80 13.16 -2.91 2.97
C ALA A 80 13.91 -3.59 1.80
N LEU A 81 14.41 -2.79 0.85
CA LEU A 81 15.31 -3.24 -0.22
C LEU A 81 16.70 -3.57 0.34
N ALA A 82 17.28 -2.71 1.18
CA ALA A 82 18.61 -2.89 1.74
C ALA A 82 18.71 -4.06 2.75
N VAL A 83 17.71 -4.21 3.61
CA VAL A 83 17.72 -5.21 4.70
C VAL A 83 17.19 -6.59 4.24
N GLY A 84 16.53 -6.65 3.08
CA GLY A 84 15.96 -7.88 2.53
C GLY A 84 14.75 -8.42 3.32
N GLY A 85 14.45 -9.72 3.17
CA GLY A 85 13.28 -10.39 3.76
C GLY A 85 13.39 -10.73 5.26
N ARG A 86 14.30 -10.10 6.00
CA ARG A 86 14.58 -10.46 7.40
C ARG A 86 13.37 -10.14 8.29
N ALA A 87 12.85 -11.16 8.98
CA ALA A 87 11.66 -11.04 9.84
C ALA A 87 11.77 -9.96 10.93
N ALA A 88 13.00 -9.70 11.42
CA ALA A 88 13.29 -8.67 12.42
C ALA A 88 13.04 -7.25 11.91
N PHE A 89 13.15 -7.00 10.60
CA PHE A 89 12.91 -5.67 10.02
C PHE A 89 11.45 -5.22 10.15
N ARG A 90 10.51 -6.14 10.37
CA ARG A 90 9.08 -5.80 10.52
C ARG A 90 8.82 -4.87 11.71
N ILE A 91 9.62 -4.97 12.77
CA ILE A 91 9.50 -4.09 13.95
C ILE A 91 9.75 -2.62 13.57
N ALA A 92 10.54 -2.35 12.52
CA ALA A 92 10.78 -0.99 12.04
C ALA A 92 9.47 -0.29 11.61
N TYR A 93 8.47 -1.04 11.12
CA TYR A 93 7.15 -0.47 10.81
C TYR A 93 6.36 -0.03 12.04
N LEU A 94 6.66 -0.54 13.23
CA LEU A 94 6.05 -0.06 14.47
C LEU A 94 6.86 1.07 15.10
N LEU A 95 8.20 0.99 15.02
CA LEU A 95 9.10 2.03 15.52
C LEU A 95 8.95 3.37 14.78
N ILE A 96 8.32 3.36 13.60
CA ILE A 96 8.04 4.57 12.84
C ILE A 96 6.85 5.38 13.36
N LEU A 97 5.96 4.78 14.17
CA LEU A 97 4.78 5.46 14.72
C LEU A 97 5.11 6.77 15.48
N PRO A 98 6.10 6.82 16.38
CA PRO A 98 6.51 8.08 17.00
C PRO A 98 7.06 9.09 15.97
N VAL A 99 7.77 8.62 14.93
CA VAL A 99 8.26 9.51 13.85
C VAL A 99 7.10 10.13 13.08
N ILE A 100 6.05 9.35 12.78
CA ILE A 100 4.82 9.87 12.15
C ILE A 100 4.18 10.95 13.01
N ALA A 101 4.09 10.73 14.33
CA ALA A 101 3.52 11.71 15.26
C ALA A 101 4.37 13.00 15.31
N VAL A 102 5.70 12.88 15.34
CA VAL A 102 6.61 14.04 15.29
C VAL A 102 6.48 14.80 13.96
N VAL A 103 6.47 14.09 12.82
CA VAL A 103 6.27 14.70 11.50
C VAL A 103 4.95 15.46 11.46
N MET A 104 3.86 14.85 11.92
CA MET A 104 2.55 15.50 12.00
C MET A 104 2.59 16.75 12.87
N ALA A 105 3.21 16.70 14.04
CA ALA A 105 3.32 17.85 14.94
C ALA A 105 4.12 19.00 14.33
N LEU A 106 5.22 18.70 13.62
CA LEU A 106 6.09 19.69 12.99
C LEU A 106 5.51 20.31 11.71
N THR A 107 4.63 19.58 11.02
CA THR A 107 4.05 19.98 9.73
C THR A 107 2.55 20.25 9.82
N TRP A 108 2.04 20.49 11.03
CA TRP A 108 0.61 20.58 11.30
C TRP A 108 -0.05 21.72 10.51
N THR A 109 -1.01 21.37 9.66
CA THR A 109 -1.86 22.33 8.92
C THR A 109 -3.34 22.16 9.22
N GLY A 110 -3.68 21.39 10.26
CA GLY A 110 -5.05 21.16 10.71
C GLY A 110 -5.52 19.72 10.48
N LEU A 111 -6.82 19.55 10.26
CA LEU A 111 -7.47 18.25 10.14
C LEU A 111 -6.90 17.34 9.03
N PRO A 112 -6.49 17.85 7.85
CA PRO A 112 -5.85 17.01 6.83
C PRO A 112 -4.58 16.30 7.32
N SER A 113 -3.78 16.94 8.17
CA SER A 113 -2.56 16.36 8.76
C SER A 113 -2.89 15.14 9.63
N ALA A 114 -3.97 15.22 10.42
CA ALA A 114 -4.40 14.11 11.29
C ALA A 114 -4.82 12.88 10.48
N PHE A 115 -5.58 13.08 9.40
CA PHE A 115 -6.00 11.99 8.52
C PHE A 115 -4.83 11.34 7.77
N ALA A 116 -3.88 12.14 7.26
CA ALA A 116 -2.66 11.63 6.63
C ALA A 116 -1.82 10.81 7.61
N ALA A 117 -1.63 11.31 8.84
CA ALA A 117 -0.87 10.63 9.88
C ALA A 117 -1.55 9.32 10.33
N ALA A 118 -2.87 9.33 10.52
CA ALA A 118 -3.65 8.14 10.85
C ALA A 118 -3.58 7.09 9.74
N GLY A 119 -3.76 7.51 8.48
CA GLY A 119 -3.63 6.64 7.31
C GLY A 119 -2.24 6.00 7.23
N MET A 120 -1.17 6.79 7.40
CA MET A 120 0.20 6.28 7.36
C MET A 120 0.53 5.34 8.54
N ALA A 121 0.02 5.63 9.73
CA ALA A 121 0.17 4.76 10.90
C ALA A 121 -0.51 3.41 10.67
N LEU A 122 -1.74 3.40 10.13
CA LEU A 122 -2.47 2.19 9.80
C LEU A 122 -1.81 1.40 8.67
N ILE A 123 -1.26 2.06 7.63
CA ILE A 123 -0.46 1.38 6.59
C ILE A 123 0.77 0.73 7.20
N SER A 124 1.46 1.40 8.13
CA SER A 124 2.64 0.85 8.80
C SER A 124 2.24 -0.36 9.67
N LEU A 125 1.11 -0.29 10.37
CA LEU A 125 0.54 -1.42 11.10
C LEU A 125 0.13 -2.57 10.18
N ALA A 126 -0.42 -2.28 8.99
CA ALA A 126 -0.74 -3.29 7.99
C ALA A 126 0.52 -4.02 7.54
N ARG A 127 1.59 -3.28 7.18
CA ARG A 127 2.90 -3.83 6.75
C ARG A 127 3.58 -4.69 7.82
N TYR A 128 3.27 -4.48 9.09
CA TYR A 128 3.73 -5.34 10.18
C TYR A 128 3.05 -6.73 10.19
N GLN A 129 1.81 -6.83 9.71
CA GLN A 129 1.03 -8.07 9.73
C GLN A 129 1.64 -9.14 8.81
N THR A 130 1.62 -10.39 9.27
CA THR A 130 2.03 -11.56 8.46
C THR A 130 0.86 -12.22 7.73
N GLN A 131 -0.34 -12.12 8.31
CA GLN A 131 -1.55 -12.70 7.73
C GLN A 131 -2.12 -11.76 6.69
N VAL A 132 -2.29 -12.26 5.45
CA VAL A 132 -2.83 -11.48 4.33
C VAL A 132 -4.20 -10.91 4.64
N ALA A 133 -5.07 -11.66 5.31
CA ALA A 133 -6.41 -11.18 5.69
C ALA A 133 -6.35 -9.97 6.63
N ARG A 134 -5.46 -10.01 7.65
CA ARG A 134 -5.26 -8.90 8.59
C ARG A 134 -4.66 -7.68 7.90
N PHE A 135 -3.66 -7.89 7.04
CA PHE A 135 -3.08 -6.82 6.22
C PHE A 135 -4.18 -6.09 5.43
N ARG A 136 -5.01 -6.84 4.69
CA ARG A 136 -6.07 -6.26 3.86
C ARG A 136 -7.16 -5.59 4.69
N GLY A 137 -7.55 -6.19 5.81
CA GLY A 137 -8.51 -5.61 6.75
C GLY A 137 -8.03 -4.26 7.29
N THR A 138 -6.77 -4.17 7.71
CA THR A 138 -6.19 -2.90 8.16
C THR A 138 -6.11 -1.87 7.02
N MET A 139 -5.76 -2.29 5.80
CA MET A 139 -5.77 -1.40 4.63
C MET A 139 -7.16 -0.83 4.33
N LEU A 140 -8.24 -1.59 4.55
CA LEU A 140 -9.61 -1.09 4.39
C LEU A 140 -10.00 -0.01 5.40
N VAL A 141 -9.26 0.12 6.51
CA VAL A 141 -9.43 1.23 7.46
C VAL A 141 -8.47 2.38 7.14
N ALA A 142 -7.25 2.05 6.70
CA ALA A 142 -6.23 3.03 6.37
C ALA A 142 -6.59 3.90 5.16
N LEU A 143 -7.10 3.28 4.10
CA LEU A 143 -7.38 3.94 2.83
C LEU A 143 -8.51 4.97 2.92
N PRO A 144 -9.61 4.76 3.67
CA PRO A 144 -10.56 5.83 3.97
C PRO A 144 -9.96 7.05 4.66
N CYS A 145 -8.97 6.88 5.56
CA CYS A 145 -8.28 8.02 6.16
C CYS A 145 -7.52 8.83 5.11
N TRP A 146 -6.81 8.16 4.20
CA TRP A 146 -6.15 8.82 3.07
C TRP A 146 -7.13 9.46 2.10
N PHE A 147 -8.26 8.81 1.83
CA PHE A 147 -9.30 9.36 0.97
C PHE A 147 -9.85 10.66 1.54
N VAL A 148 -10.17 10.70 2.84
CA VAL A 148 -10.64 11.92 3.51
C VAL A 148 -9.56 13.01 3.47
N HIS A 149 -8.29 12.68 3.72
CA HIS A 149 -7.19 13.63 3.54
C HIS A 149 -7.19 14.20 2.11
N ASN A 150 -7.22 13.33 1.11
CA ASN A 150 -7.17 13.69 -0.31
C ASN A 150 -8.37 14.54 -0.74
N SER A 151 -9.56 14.29 -0.20
CA SER A 151 -10.74 15.14 -0.42
C SER A 151 -10.54 16.54 0.17
N LEU A 152 -9.95 16.64 1.37
CA LEU A 152 -9.74 17.93 2.05
C LEU A 152 -8.66 18.79 1.37
N VAL A 153 -7.67 18.18 0.71
CA VAL A 153 -6.59 18.90 0.00
C VAL A 153 -6.84 19.00 -1.52
N GLY A 154 -7.98 18.52 -2.03
CA GLY A 154 -8.32 18.58 -3.46
C GLY A 154 -7.48 17.64 -4.35
N SER A 155 -6.94 16.54 -3.81
CA SER A 155 -6.13 15.58 -4.58
C SER A 155 -6.99 14.53 -5.29
N VAL A 156 -7.42 14.84 -6.51
CA VAL A 156 -8.13 13.90 -7.41
C VAL A 156 -7.36 12.59 -7.63
N PRO A 157 -6.07 12.58 -8.02
CA PRO A 157 -5.32 11.35 -8.24
C PRO A 157 -5.16 10.53 -6.96
N GLY A 158 -5.01 11.19 -5.81
CA GLY A 158 -4.98 10.53 -4.51
C GLY A 158 -6.30 9.81 -4.20
N MET A 159 -7.44 10.47 -4.40
CA MET A 159 -8.76 9.86 -4.22
C MET A 159 -8.98 8.64 -5.13
N ILE A 160 -8.56 8.71 -6.40
CA ILE A 160 -8.65 7.57 -7.33
C ILE A 160 -7.77 6.41 -6.84
N SER A 161 -6.56 6.70 -6.36
CA SER A 161 -5.65 5.70 -5.82
C SER A 161 -6.25 4.97 -4.61
N ASP A 162 -6.79 5.74 -3.66
CA ASP A 162 -7.39 5.19 -2.45
C ASP A 162 -8.63 4.35 -2.76
N LEU A 163 -9.53 4.85 -3.61
CA LEU A 163 -10.73 4.13 -4.01
C LEU A 163 -10.39 2.81 -4.70
N THR A 164 -9.41 2.83 -5.61
CA THR A 164 -8.90 1.61 -6.25
C THR A 164 -8.38 0.64 -5.20
N GLY A 165 -7.57 1.14 -4.25
CA GLY A 165 -7.04 0.34 -3.15
C GLY A 165 -8.15 -0.29 -2.31
N ILE A 166 -9.22 0.45 -2.00
CA ILE A 166 -10.36 -0.03 -1.21
C ILE A 166 -11.05 -1.16 -1.97
N VAL A 167 -11.40 -0.94 -3.24
CA VAL A 167 -12.07 -1.94 -4.09
C VAL A 167 -11.24 -3.21 -4.21
N VAL A 168 -9.93 -3.09 -4.49
CA VAL A 168 -9.04 -4.25 -4.63
C VAL A 168 -8.91 -5.00 -3.32
N ASN A 169 -8.68 -4.32 -2.19
CA ASN A 169 -8.53 -4.99 -0.90
C ASN A 169 -9.82 -5.68 -0.46
N ALA A 170 -10.98 -5.05 -0.67
CA ALA A 170 -12.28 -5.63 -0.38
C ALA A 170 -12.54 -6.86 -1.26
N TRP A 171 -12.35 -6.73 -2.58
CA TRP A 171 -12.55 -7.83 -3.52
C TRP A 171 -11.65 -9.04 -3.23
N MET A 172 -10.37 -8.81 -2.92
CA MET A 172 -9.46 -9.90 -2.59
C MET A 172 -9.81 -10.59 -1.25
N LEU A 173 -10.34 -9.86 -0.27
CA LEU A 173 -10.86 -10.45 0.96
C LEU A 173 -12.12 -11.28 0.71
N LEU A 174 -13.06 -10.76 -0.07
CA LEU A 174 -14.29 -11.45 -0.43
C LEU A 174 -14.01 -12.73 -1.25
N ARG A 175 -13.04 -12.70 -2.16
CA ARG A 175 -12.62 -13.90 -2.92
C ARG A 175 -11.83 -14.90 -2.09
N GLY A 176 -11.02 -14.42 -1.14
CA GLY A 176 -10.20 -15.25 -0.25
C GLY A 176 -10.97 -15.99 0.86
N THR A 177 -12.29 -15.88 0.90
CA THR A 177 -13.18 -16.62 1.82
C THR A 177 -13.99 -17.73 1.13
N GLY A 178 -13.79 -17.94 -0.18
CA GLY A 178 -14.31 -19.12 -0.89
C GLY A 178 -13.46 -20.35 -0.63
N MET A 179 -14.00 -21.30 0.12
CA MET A 179 -13.55 -22.67 0.34
C MET A 179 -12.74 -23.24 -0.84
N ALA A 180 -11.41 -23.18 -0.77
CA ALA A 180 -10.58 -24.07 -1.56
C ALA A 180 -10.74 -25.47 -0.95
N PRO A 181 -11.20 -26.49 -1.71
CA PRO A 181 -11.16 -27.86 -1.23
C PRO A 181 -9.72 -28.19 -0.81
N PRO A 182 -9.50 -28.92 0.29
CA PRO A 182 -8.17 -29.41 0.62
C PRO A 182 -7.62 -30.11 -0.62
N GLN A 183 -6.46 -29.66 -1.12
CA GLN A 183 -5.75 -30.42 -2.14
C GLN A 183 -5.56 -31.84 -1.59
N PRO A 184 -5.99 -32.90 -2.30
CA PRO A 184 -5.67 -34.26 -1.89
C PRO A 184 -4.17 -34.35 -1.71
N ALA A 185 -3.72 -34.73 -0.51
CA ALA A 185 -2.32 -34.99 -0.26
C ALA A 185 -1.81 -35.95 -1.35
N PRO A 186 -0.62 -35.71 -1.94
CA PRO A 186 -0.01 -36.70 -2.83
C PRO A 186 0.01 -38.04 -2.10
N LEU A 187 -0.72 -39.02 -2.63
CA LEU A 187 -0.63 -40.41 -2.18
C LEU A 187 0.84 -40.77 -2.26
N ALA A 188 1.45 -41.01 -1.09
CA ALA A 188 2.82 -41.50 -1.01
C ALA A 188 2.91 -42.73 -1.92
N THR A 189 3.78 -42.66 -2.92
CA THR A 189 4.08 -43.80 -3.77
C THR A 189 4.51 -44.95 -2.87
N PRO A 190 3.92 -46.15 -2.99
CA PRO A 190 4.37 -47.29 -2.22
C PRO A 190 5.85 -47.53 -2.51
N ILE A 191 6.66 -47.56 -1.45
CA ILE A 191 8.06 -47.98 -1.52
C ILE A 191 8.07 -49.42 -2.08
N PRO A 192 8.80 -49.72 -3.16
CA PRO A 192 8.94 -51.10 -3.62
C PRO A 192 9.55 -51.93 -2.49
N SER A 193 8.82 -52.95 -2.05
CA SER A 193 9.31 -53.92 -1.08
C SER A 193 10.53 -54.63 -1.66
N ALA A 194 11.71 -54.29 -1.17
CA ALA A 194 12.92 -55.06 -1.40
C ALA A 194 12.79 -56.38 -0.63
N ASN A 195 12.39 -57.45 -1.31
CA ASN A 195 12.55 -58.84 -0.88
C ASN A 195 12.41 -59.76 -2.09
N GLY A 196 13.41 -60.59 -2.35
CA GLY A 196 13.37 -61.63 -3.40
C GLY A 196 14.67 -61.73 -4.21
N GLU A 197 15.81 -61.97 -3.57
CA GLU A 197 16.50 -63.27 -3.62
C GLU A 197 17.62 -63.33 -4.67
N ALA A 198 18.84 -63.31 -4.14
CA ALA A 198 20.01 -63.86 -4.80
C ALA A 198 19.77 -65.34 -5.12
N LYS A 199 19.93 -65.73 -6.39
CA LYS A 199 20.29 -67.10 -6.75
C LYS A 199 21.53 -67.09 -7.63
N LEU A 200 22.55 -67.74 -7.08
CA LEU A 200 23.76 -68.19 -7.73
C LEU A 200 23.42 -69.08 -8.94
N SER A 201 24.07 -68.81 -10.07
CA SER A 201 24.63 -69.79 -11.00
C SER A 201 25.68 -69.13 -11.87
#